data_AF-A0A356NIW1-F1
#
_entry.id   AF-A0A356NIW1-F1
#
_cell.length_a   1.000
_cell.length_b   1.000
_cell.length_c   1.000
_cell.angle_alpha   90.00
_cell.angle_beta   90.00
_cell.angle_gamma   90.00
#
_symmetry.space_group_name_H-M   'P 1'
#
loop_
_entity.id
_entity.type
_entity.pdbx_description
1 polymer ?
#
loop_
_entity_poly.entity_id
_entity_poly.type
_entity_poly.pdbx_seq_one_letter_code
_entity_poly.pdbx_strand_id
1 'polypeptide(L)' 'EFDYCCVHASFALKETGIETIMVNSNPETVSTDYDTSDKLFFEPLTLEDVLNIYHREKCWGAIVQFGGQT' A
#
# COMPACT_ATOMS: atom_id res chain seq x y z
N GLU A 1 12.20 4.16 -8.01
CA GLU A 1 12.83 3.28 -6.99
C GLU A 1 11.85 2.92 -5.87
N PHE A 2 11.11 3.89 -5.32
CA PHE A 2 10.16 3.68 -4.22
C PHE A 2 9.03 2.69 -4.54
N ASP A 3 8.49 2.73 -5.76
CA ASP A 3 7.46 1.78 -6.21
C ASP A 3 7.92 0.31 -6.07
N TYR A 4 9.16 0.05 -6.47
CA TYR A 4 9.76 -1.28 -6.33
C TYR A 4 9.84 -1.74 -4.87
N CYS A 5 10.19 -0.84 -3.94
CA CYS A 5 10.20 -1.16 -2.51
C CYS A 5 8.79 -1.49 -1.99
N CYS A 6 7.76 -0.75 -2.42
CA CYS A 6 6.37 -1.02 -2.04
C CYS A 6 5.88 -2.38 -2.55
N VAL A 7 6.17 -2.71 -3.81
CA VAL A 7 5.84 -4.01 -4.41
C VAL A 7 6.50 -5.16 -3.64
N HIS A 8 7.81 -5.06 -3.36
CA HIS A 8 8.52 -6.09 -2.63
C HIS A 8 8.05 -6.25 -1.18
N ALA A 9 7.64 -5.15 -0.53
CA ALA A 9 7.04 -5.23 0.80
C ALA A 9 5.72 -5.99 0.78
N SER A 10 4.86 -5.72 -0.21
CA SER A 10 3.59 -6.44 -0.37
C SER A 10 3.82 -7.94 -0.58
N PHE A 11 4.73 -8.32 -1.48
CA PHE A 11 5.04 -9.72 -1.73
C PHE A 11 5.62 -10.42 -0.50
N ALA A 12 6.58 -9.81 0.19
CA ALA A 12 7.19 -10.41 1.38
C ALA A 12 6.16 -10.61 2.52
N LEU A 13 5.29 -9.63 2.75
CA LEU A 13 4.23 -9.75 3.76
C LEU A 13 3.23 -10.85 3.40
N LYS A 14 2.83 -10.92 2.13
CA LYS A 14 1.93 -11.95 1.61
C LYS A 14 2.52 -13.36 1.78
N GLU A 15 3.80 -13.54 1.48
CA GLU A 15 4.51 -14.82 1.71
C GLU A 15 4.54 -15.24 3.19
N THR A 16 4.51 -14.29 4.11
CA THR A 16 4.40 -14.55 5.56
C THR A 16 2.96 -14.73 6.07
N GLY A 17 1.96 -14.67 5.19
CA GLY A 17 0.55 -14.83 5.53
C GLY A 17 -0.13 -13.58 6.09
N ILE A 18 0.45 -12.40 5.86
CA ILE A 18 -0.13 -11.11 6.25
C ILE A 18 -0.92 -10.55 5.06
N GLU A 19 -2.19 -10.20 5.29
CA GLU A 19 -3.03 -9.51 4.30
C GLU A 19 -2.45 -8.11 4.02
N THR A 20 -2.21 -7.80 2.75
CA THR A 20 -1.60 -6.54 2.34
C THR A 20 -2.61 -5.59 1.71
N ILE A 21 -2.52 -4.32 2.12
CA ILE A 21 -3.34 -3.23 1.59
C ILE A 21 -2.40 -2.19 1.01
N MET A 22 -2.50 -1.95 -0.30
CA MET A 22 -1.75 -0.92 -1.00
C MET A 22 -2.60 0.35 -1.15
N VAL A 23 -2.02 1.50 -0.82
CA VAL A 23 -2.61 2.82 -1.11
C VAL A 23 -1.63 3.58 -1.97
N ASN A 24 -2.03 3.91 -3.19
CA ASN A 24 -1.22 4.72 -4.11
C ASN A 24 -2.12 5.31 -5.20
N SER A 25 -1.76 6.47 -5.73
CA SER A 25 -2.53 7.19 -6.76
C SER A 25 -1.81 7.30 -8.11
N ASN A 26 -0.64 6.69 -8.27
CA ASN A 26 0.13 6.78 -9.50
C ASN A 26 -0.27 5.66 -10.49
N PRO A 27 -0.98 5.96 -11.60
CA PRO A 27 -1.48 4.95 -12.54
C PRO A 27 -0.39 4.24 -13.35
N GLU A 28 0.84 4.75 -13.35
CA GLU A 28 1.96 4.20 -14.14
C GLU A 28 2.82 3.20 -13.36
N THR A 29 2.39 2.80 -12.16
CA THR A 29 3.21 2.01 -11.22
C THR A 29 2.72 0.58 -11.03
N VAL A 30 3.65 -0.31 -10.73
CA VAL A 30 3.33 -1.74 -10.48
C VAL A 30 2.62 -1.91 -9.15
N SER A 31 2.85 -1.03 -8.17
CA SER A 31 2.08 -1.03 -6.92
C SER A 31 0.58 -0.82 -7.11
N THR A 32 0.16 -0.18 -8.20
CA THR A 32 -1.26 0.03 -8.53
C THR A 32 -1.86 -1.08 -9.40
N ASP A 33 -1.14 -2.17 -9.60
CA ASP A 33 -1.72 -3.40 -10.15
C ASP A 33 -2.49 -4.16 -9.04
N TYR A 34 -3.66 -4.68 -9.39
CA TYR A 34 -4.48 -5.50 -8.49
C TYR A 34 -3.79 -6.80 -8.10
N ASP A 35 -2.84 -7.29 -8.89
CA ASP A 35 -2.09 -8.50 -8.58
C ASP A 35 -1.01 -8.29 -7.50
N THR A 36 -0.65 -7.04 -7.18
CA THR A 36 0.44 -6.71 -6.26
C THR A 36 0.06 -6.87 -4.79
N SER A 37 -1.20 -6.65 -4.42
CA SER A 37 -1.68 -6.66 -3.02
C SER A 37 -3.03 -7.33 -2.90
N ASP A 38 -3.43 -7.71 -1.68
CA ASP A 38 -4.76 -8.32 -1.50
C ASP A 38 -5.89 -7.30 -1.66
N LYS A 39 -5.62 -6.03 -1.32
CA LYS A 39 -6.51 -4.90 -1.58
C LYS A 39 -5.72 -3.69 -2.07
N LEU A 40 -6.23 -3.05 -3.11
CA LEU A 40 -5.70 -1.80 -3.64
C LEU A 40 -6.72 -0.67 -3.45
N PHE A 41 -6.29 0.42 -2.82
CA PHE A 41 -7.00 1.69 -2.79
C PHE A 41 -6.29 2.70 -3.68
N PHE A 42 -6.93 3.01 -4.80
CA PHE A 42 -6.46 4.04 -5.73
C PHE A 42 -6.96 5.42 -5.27
N GLU A 43 -6.39 5.89 -4.16
CA GLU A 43 -6.79 7.12 -3.47
C GLU A 43 -5.58 8.05 -3.30
N PRO A 44 -5.79 9.37 -3.17
CA PRO A 44 -4.72 10.30 -2.83
C PRO A 44 -4.00 9.91 -1.52
N LEU A 45 -2.67 10.09 -1.48
CA LEU A 45 -1.88 9.89 -0.27
C LEU A 45 -1.98 11.10 0.67
N THR A 46 -3.19 11.44 1.09
CA THR A 46 -3.43 12.44 2.12
C THR A 46 -3.63 11.78 3.48
N LEU A 47 -3.38 12.53 4.56
CA LEU A 47 -3.61 12.02 5.92
C LEU A 47 -5.07 11.59 6.13
N GLU A 48 -6.02 12.35 5.59
CA GLU A 48 -7.45 12.07 5.74
C GLU A 48 -7.84 10.75 5.06
N ASP A 49 -7.47 10.60 3.79
CA ASP A 49 -7.80 9.42 2.99
C ASP A 49 -7.16 8.15 3.59
N VAL A 50 -5.87 8.23 3.97
CA VAL A 50 -5.16 7.09 4.56
C VAL A 50 -5.72 6.71 5.93
N LEU A 51 -6.07 7.68 6.80
CA LEU A 51 -6.68 7.37 8.10
C LEU A 51 -8.07 6.76 7.94
N ASN A 52 -8.87 7.24 6.98
CA ASN A 52 -10.17 6.66 6.68
C ASN A 52 -10.06 5.19 6.28
N ILE A 53 -9.09 4.85 5.41
CA ILE A 53 -8.81 3.47 5.02
C ILE A 53 -8.32 2.66 6.22
N TYR A 54 -7.33 3.17 6.97
CA TYR A 54 -6.73 2.48 8.10
C TYR A 54 -7.77 2.10 9.17
N HIS A 55 -8.69 3.01 9.49
CA HIS A 55 -9.75 2.77 10.46
C HIS A 55 -10.85 1.84 9.93
N ARG A 56 -11.22 1.95 8.65
CA ARG A 56 -12.23 1.07 8.03
C ARG A 56 -11.75 -0.37 7.97
N GLU A 57 -10.52 -0.58 7.51
CA GLU A 57 -9.92 -1.91 7.35
C GLU A 57 -9.38 -2.47 8.67
N LYS A 58 -9.32 -1.66 9.73
CA LYS A 58 -8.78 -2.01 11.05
C LYS A 58 -7.37 -2.58 10.95
N CYS A 59 -6.53 -1.91 10.20
CA CYS A 59 -5.16 -2.35 9.92
C CYS A 59 -4.36 -2.56 11.21
N TRP A 60 -3.54 -3.60 11.25
CA TRP A 60 -2.65 -3.87 12.38
C TRP A 60 -1.49 -2.85 12.46
N GLY A 61 -0.99 -2.41 11.32
CA GLY A 61 0.11 -1.48 11.21
C GLY A 61 0.15 -0.83 9.82
N ALA A 62 1.06 0.13 9.66
CA ALA A 62 1.29 0.83 8.40
C ALA A 62 2.80 0.97 8.15
N ILE A 63 3.22 0.79 6.89
CA ILE A 63 4.59 1.03 6.44
C ILE A 63 4.60 2.37 5.71
N VAL A 64 5.38 3.33 6.22
CA VAL A 64 5.46 4.70 5.70
C VAL A 64 6.87 5.05 5.19
N GLN A 65 7.81 4.11 5.29
CA GLN A 65 9.22 4.34 4.99
C GLN A 65 9.57 4.09 3.51
N PHE A 66 8.70 3.42 2.75
CA PHE A 66 9.00 2.96 1.39
C PHE A 66 8.39 3.85 0.29
N GLY A 67 7.46 4.73 0.63
CA GLY A 67 6.80 5.64 -0.32
C GLY A 67 7.62 6.87 -0.74
N GLY A 68 8.79 7.07 -0.14
CA GLY A 68 9.62 8.26 -0.36
C GLY A 68 9.25 9.39 0.60
N GLN A 69 9.21 10.62 0.10
CA GLN A 69 9.00 11.83 0.91
C GLN A 69 7.52 12.15 1.18
N THR A 70 6.62 11.62 0.34
CA THR A 70 5.17 11.79 0.43
C THR A 70 4.63 11.10 1.67
#